data_AF-R9I5T2-F1
#
_entry.id   AF-R9I5T2-F1
#
_cell.length_a   1.000
_cell.length_b   1.000
_cell.length_c   1.000
_cell.angle_alpha   90.00
_cell.angle_beta   90.00
_cell.angle_gamma   90.00
#
_symmetry.space_group_name_H-M   'P 1'
#
loop_
_entity.id
_entity.type
_entity.pdbx_description
1 polymer ?
#
loop_
_entity_poly.entity_id
_entity_poly.type
_entity_poly.pdbx_seq_one_letter_code
_entity_poly.pdbx_strand_id
1 'polypeptide(L)'
;MFMMRGLPFVDLAFLHKKDLQGNVLSYRRRKTGRTLRVLLSPEALQLVHMVSNKDENSPYLFPILRSKDGTEAAYKEYQSALRRFNYQLSALKTHLNMSSHLSSYSARHTWATMAYYCEIHPGIISEAMGHSSINVTETYLKPFNDKKIDEANEKVISFVKSNGISA
;
A
#
# COMPACT_ATOMS: atom_id res chain seq x y z
N MET A 1 5.58 -2.59 3.52
CA MET A 1 4.78 -1.68 2.65
C MET A 1 3.51 -2.35 2.14
N PHE A 2 3.59 -3.48 1.41
CA PHE A 2 2.42 -4.20 0.88
C PHE A 2 1.35 -4.52 1.95
N MET A 3 1.74 -5.17 3.06
CA MET A 3 0.83 -5.54 4.16
C MET A 3 0.23 -4.35 4.92
N MET A 4 0.67 -3.12 4.62
CA MET A 4 0.16 -1.89 5.22
C MET A 4 -0.65 -1.08 4.19
N ARG A 5 -1.51 -1.77 3.41
CA ARG A 5 -2.34 -1.18 2.33
C ARG A 5 -1.52 -0.44 1.26
N GLY A 6 -0.37 -1.01 0.89
CA GLY A 6 0.50 -0.39 -0.10
C GLY A 6 1.06 0.97 0.34
N LEU A 7 1.41 1.12 1.63
CA LEU A 7 2.01 2.31 2.21
C LEU A 7 3.17 2.82 1.32
N PRO A 8 3.14 4.07 0.81
CA PRO A 8 4.24 4.64 0.02
C PRO A 8 5.51 4.83 0.84
N PHE A 9 6.67 4.81 0.18
CA PHE A 9 7.97 4.90 0.85
C PHE A 9 8.16 6.23 1.59
N VAL A 10 7.66 7.33 1.01
CA VAL A 10 7.72 8.65 1.68
C VAL A 10 6.90 8.67 2.96
N ASP A 11 5.76 8.00 3.01
CA ASP A 11 4.97 7.95 4.25
C ASP A 11 5.64 7.00 5.25
N LEU A 12 6.17 5.85 4.79
CA LEU A 12 6.96 4.91 5.60
C LEU A 12 8.17 5.59 6.28
N ALA A 13 8.94 6.36 5.52
CA ALA A 13 10.18 6.99 5.99
C ALA A 13 9.95 7.96 7.15
N PHE A 14 8.78 8.59 7.19
CA PHE A 14 8.44 9.62 8.16
C PHE A 14 7.43 9.16 9.22
N LEU A 15 7.12 7.87 9.29
CA LEU A 15 6.32 7.34 10.41
C LEU A 15 7.06 7.56 11.72
N HIS A 16 6.34 8.02 12.74
CA HIS A 16 6.82 8.12 14.11
C HIS A 16 6.38 6.91 14.93
N LYS A 17 7.12 6.61 16.01
CA LYS A 17 6.77 5.50 16.92
C LYS A 17 5.36 5.65 17.49
N LYS A 18 4.96 6.89 17.82
CA LYS A 18 3.62 7.23 18.34
C LYS A 18 2.47 6.95 17.36
N ASP A 19 2.79 6.81 16.07
CA ASP A 19 1.80 6.54 15.01
C ASP A 19 1.35 5.07 15.05
N LEU A 20 2.12 4.19 15.71
CA LEU A 20 1.75 2.80 15.99
C LEU A 20 1.28 2.66 17.44
N GLN A 21 0.00 2.33 17.64
CA GLN A 21 -0.58 2.10 18.95
C GLN A 21 -1.23 0.71 18.99
N GLY A 22 -0.67 -0.18 19.81
CA GLY A 22 -1.00 -1.61 19.73
C GLY A 22 -0.69 -2.15 18.33
N ASN A 23 -1.72 -2.62 17.63
CA ASN A 23 -1.63 -3.09 16.25
C ASN A 23 -2.23 -2.11 15.22
N VAL A 24 -2.47 -0.85 15.60
CA VAL A 24 -3.07 0.15 14.71
C VAL A 24 -2.02 1.18 14.31
N LEU A 25 -1.78 1.29 13.00
CA LEU A 25 -0.95 2.33 12.41
C LEU A 25 -1.83 3.48 11.91
N SER A 26 -1.62 4.69 12.44
CA SER A 26 -2.37 5.90 12.08
C SER A 26 -1.43 6.98 11.59
N TYR A 27 -1.60 7.45 10.35
CA TYR A 27 -0.68 8.40 9.74
C TYR A 27 -1.37 9.33 8.76
N ARG A 28 -0.75 10.49 8.49
CA ARG A 28 -1.24 11.46 7.51
C ARG A 28 -0.44 11.33 6.21
N ARG A 29 -1.13 11.09 5.10
CA ARG A 29 -0.53 11.02 3.76
C ARG A 29 0.13 12.33 3.40
N ARG A 30 1.42 12.29 3.06
CA ARG A 30 2.16 13.49 2.64
C ARG A 30 1.65 14.09 1.35
N LYS A 31 1.26 13.24 0.38
CA LYS A 31 0.78 13.70 -0.93
C LYS A 31 -0.60 14.37 -0.86
N THR A 32 -1.52 13.84 -0.05
CA THR A 32 -2.94 14.24 -0.09
C THR A 32 -3.43 14.86 1.21
N GLY A 33 -2.64 14.84 2.29
CA GLY A 33 -3.03 15.33 3.60
C GLY A 33 -4.09 14.48 4.31
N ARG A 34 -4.56 13.38 3.72
CA ARG A 34 -5.59 12.51 4.31
C ARG A 34 -5.02 11.65 5.42
N THR A 35 -5.75 11.53 6.52
CA THR A 35 -5.43 10.60 7.61
C THR A 35 -5.89 9.20 7.24
N LEU A 36 -5.00 8.23 7.41
CA LEU A 36 -5.29 6.82 7.21
C LEU A 36 -5.04 6.06 8.51
N ARG A 37 -5.90 5.08 8.77
CA ARG A 37 -5.81 4.17 9.90
C ARG A 37 -5.82 2.73 9.38
N VAL A 38 -4.77 2.00 9.71
CA VAL A 38 -4.52 0.64 9.21
C VAL A 38 -4.38 -0.29 10.40
N LEU A 39 -5.30 -1.25 10.50
CA LEU A 39 -5.16 -2.36 11.44
C LEU A 39 -4.14 -3.35 10.85
N LEU A 40 -3.04 -3.58 11.57
CA LEU A 40 -1.98 -4.49 11.17
C LEU A 40 -2.35 -5.92 11.58
N SER A 41 -2.14 -6.88 10.68
CA SER A 41 -2.17 -8.30 11.04
C SER A 41 -1.00 -8.66 11.97
N PRO A 42 -1.07 -9.78 12.71
CA PRO A 42 0.03 -10.23 13.56
C PRO A 42 1.37 -10.32 12.82
N GLU A 43 1.36 -10.83 11.59
CA GLU A 43 2.54 -10.99 10.74
C GLU A 43 3.11 -9.64 10.32
N ALA A 44 2.24 -8.68 9.95
CA ALA A 44 2.67 -7.32 9.63
C ALA A 44 3.31 -6.63 10.84
N LEU A 45 2.72 -6.82 12.02
CA LEU A 45 3.23 -6.26 13.27
C LEU A 45 4.59 -6.86 13.64
N GLN A 46 4.77 -8.17 13.47
CA GLN A 46 6.04 -8.86 13.68
C GLN A 46 7.15 -8.28 12.77
N LEU A 47 6.87 -8.09 11.48
CA LEU A 47 7.82 -7.47 10.55
C LEU A 47 8.15 -6.02 10.94
N VAL A 48 7.16 -5.24 11.36
CA VAL A 48 7.37 -3.87 11.86
C VAL A 48 8.31 -3.89 13.07
N HIS A 49 8.10 -4.77 14.05
CA HIS A 49 8.97 -4.86 15.21
C HIS A 49 10.39 -5.32 14.87
N MET A 50 10.54 -6.24 13.90
CA MET A 50 11.84 -6.72 13.44
C MET A 50 12.71 -5.59 12.87
N VAL A 51 12.12 -4.70 12.06
CA VAL A 51 12.85 -3.61 11.37
C VAL A 51 12.71 -2.23 12.05
N SER A 52 12.00 -2.15 13.16
CA SER A 52 11.77 -0.91 13.90
C SER A 52 13.07 -0.27 14.40
N ASN A 53 13.07 1.06 14.49
CA ASN A 53 14.19 1.82 15.03
C ASN A 53 14.36 1.51 16.52
N LYS A 54 15.57 1.09 16.90
CA LYS A 54 15.92 0.72 18.28
C LYS A 54 16.46 1.88 19.11
N ASP A 55 16.82 3.00 18.48
CA ASP A 55 17.25 4.22 19.19
C ASP A 55 16.03 4.87 19.85
N GLU A 56 15.98 4.87 21.19
CA GLU A 56 14.89 5.46 21.98
C GLU A 56 14.72 6.96 21.75
N ASN A 57 15.82 7.68 21.47
CA ASN A 57 15.81 9.13 21.24
C ASN A 57 15.26 9.51 19.86
N SER A 58 15.23 8.55 18.93
CA SER A 58 14.64 8.78 17.62
C SER A 58 13.12 8.75 17.70
N PRO A 59 12.41 9.76 17.16
CA PRO A 59 10.95 9.74 17.09
C PRO A 59 10.44 8.80 15.99
N TYR A 60 11.28 8.43 15.02
CA TYR A 60 10.89 7.65 13.85
C TYR A 60 10.67 6.17 14.17
N LEU A 61 9.63 5.59 13.56
CA LEU A 61 9.31 4.16 13.69
C LEU A 61 10.37 3.28 13.02
N PHE A 62 10.96 3.75 11.91
CA PHE A 62 12.01 3.04 11.17
C PHE A 62 13.29 3.88 11.11
N PRO A 63 14.48 3.25 11.09
CA PRO A 63 15.77 3.95 11.11
C PRO A 63 16.14 4.48 9.71
N ILE A 64 15.24 5.25 9.09
CA ILE A 64 15.42 5.83 7.75
C ILE A 64 15.91 7.27 7.84
N LEU A 65 15.37 8.03 8.79
CA LEU A 65 15.66 9.45 9.01
C LEU A 65 16.29 9.67 10.38
N ARG A 66 17.14 10.70 10.46
CA ARG A 66 17.79 11.19 11.68
C ARG A 66 17.42 12.64 11.95
N SER A 67 17.40 13.45 10.89
CA SER A 67 17.04 14.86 10.97
C SER A 67 15.55 15.04 11.29
N LYS A 68 15.21 16.14 11.96
CA LYS A 68 13.82 16.46 12.35
C LYS A 68 12.91 16.63 11.14
N ASP A 69 11.68 16.10 11.23
CA ASP A 69 10.67 16.27 10.18
C ASP A 69 10.35 17.76 9.93
N GLY A 70 10.06 18.09 8.67
CA GLY A 70 9.87 19.46 8.20
C GLY A 70 11.17 20.21 7.88
N THR A 71 12.34 19.61 8.10
CA THR A 71 13.63 20.21 7.72
C THR A 71 14.08 19.77 6.33
N GLU A 72 14.85 20.63 5.65
CA GLU A 72 15.49 20.32 4.37
C GLU A 72 16.46 19.12 4.50
N ALA A 73 17.14 19.00 5.64
CA ALA A 73 18.03 17.88 5.92
C ALA A 73 17.28 16.53 5.91
N ALA A 74 16.12 16.45 6.58
CA ALA A 74 15.29 15.25 6.58
C ALA A 74 14.78 14.90 5.16
N TYR A 75 14.47 15.91 4.35
CA TYR A 75 14.06 15.67 2.97
C TYR A 75 15.20 15.11 2.11
N LYS A 76 16.43 15.62 2.26
CA LYS A 76 17.62 15.08 1.58
C LYS A 76 17.97 13.65 2.03
N GLU A 77 17.83 13.36 3.32
CA GLU A 77 17.97 12.01 3.87
C GLU A 77 16.96 11.05 3.23
N TYR A 78 15.68 11.43 3.20
CA TYR A 78 14.62 10.69 2.54
C TYR A 78 14.94 10.42 1.06
N GLN A 79 15.31 11.45 0.29
CA GLN A 79 15.63 11.29 -1.14
C GLN A 79 16.79 10.32 -1.35
N SER A 80 17.82 10.39 -0.50
CA SER A 80 18.97 9.50 -0.57
C SER A 80 18.59 8.06 -0.21
N ALA A 81 17.76 7.87 0.82
CA ALA A 81 17.24 6.57 1.21
C ALA A 81 16.35 5.96 0.10
N LEU A 82 15.48 6.77 -0.52
CA LEU A 82 14.62 6.33 -1.63
C LEU A 82 15.45 5.90 -2.85
N ARG A 83 16.46 6.68 -3.24
CA ARG A 83 17.37 6.30 -4.33
C ARG A 83 18.07 4.98 -4.05
N ARG A 84 18.61 4.82 -2.83
CA ARG A 84 19.27 3.57 -2.41
C ARG A 84 18.31 2.39 -2.44
N PHE A 85 17.09 2.56 -1.92
CA PHE A 85 16.08 1.51 -1.89
C PHE A 85 15.67 1.07 -3.31
N ASN A 86 15.42 2.02 -4.22
CA ASN A 86 15.10 1.69 -5.61
C ASN A 86 16.30 1.03 -6.35
N TYR A 87 17.53 1.45 -6.05
CA TYR A 87 18.72 0.80 -6.60
C TYR A 87 18.82 -0.67 -6.15
N GLN A 88 18.61 -0.94 -4.86
CA GLN A 88 18.60 -2.31 -4.34
C GLN A 88 17.49 -3.17 -4.96
N LEU A 89 16.30 -2.60 -5.17
CA LEU A 89 15.22 -3.29 -5.88
C LEU A 89 15.54 -3.58 -7.35
N SER A 90 16.26 -2.67 -8.02
CA SER A 90 16.75 -2.90 -9.38
C SER A 90 17.78 -4.03 -9.43
N ALA A 91 18.72 -4.08 -8.48
CA ALA A 91 19.67 -5.19 -8.37
C ALA A 91 18.96 -6.52 -8.07
N LEU A 92 17.98 -6.52 -7.18
CA LEU A 92 17.17 -7.69 -6.85
C LEU A 92 16.39 -8.20 -8.07
N LYS A 93 15.78 -7.29 -8.86
CA LYS A 93 15.12 -7.63 -10.13
C LYS A 93 16.05 -8.41 -11.05
N THR A 94 17.27 -7.92 -11.25
CA THR A 94 18.28 -8.55 -12.10
C THR A 94 18.66 -9.92 -11.56
N HIS A 95 18.89 -10.05 -10.26
CA HIS A 95 19.26 -11.32 -9.63
C HIS A 95 18.16 -12.39 -9.74
N LEU A 96 16.89 -11.97 -9.68
CA LEU A 96 15.72 -12.85 -9.81
C LEU A 96 15.29 -13.07 -11.27
N ASN A 97 16.03 -12.55 -12.26
CA ASN A 97 15.68 -12.61 -13.69
C ASN A 97 14.24 -12.14 -14.00
N MET A 98 13.76 -11.13 -13.27
CA MET A 98 12.42 -10.61 -13.45
C MET A 98 12.36 -9.67 -14.66
N SER A 99 11.36 -9.84 -15.52
CA SER A 99 11.11 -8.92 -16.63
C SER A 99 10.51 -7.58 -16.16
N SER A 100 9.63 -7.65 -15.16
CA SER A 100 8.89 -6.50 -14.63
C SER A 100 9.76 -5.56 -13.80
N HIS A 101 9.47 -4.25 -13.87
CA HIS A 101 10.19 -3.23 -13.11
C HIS A 101 9.85 -3.29 -11.61
N LEU A 102 10.88 -3.28 -10.76
CA LEU A 102 10.74 -3.19 -9.31
C LEU A 102 11.15 -1.81 -8.80
N SER A 103 10.27 -1.19 -8.01
CA SER A 103 10.53 0.05 -7.29
C SER A 103 9.76 0.09 -5.97
N SER A 104 10.00 1.12 -5.18
CA SER A 104 9.21 1.44 -4.00
C SER A 104 7.70 1.50 -4.25
N TYR A 105 7.27 1.84 -5.47
CA TYR A 105 5.85 1.86 -5.82
C TYR A 105 5.29 0.49 -6.19
N SER A 106 6.12 -0.50 -6.52
CA SER A 106 5.65 -1.84 -6.92
C SER A 106 4.77 -2.46 -5.84
N ALA A 107 5.17 -2.41 -4.56
CA ALA A 107 4.36 -2.94 -3.45
C ALA A 107 2.96 -2.29 -3.36
N ARG A 108 2.86 -0.99 -3.68
CA ARG A 108 1.59 -0.26 -3.66
C ARG A 108 0.70 -0.66 -4.82
N HIS A 109 1.25 -0.74 -6.03
CA HIS A 109 0.52 -1.17 -7.21
C HIS A 109 0.06 -2.62 -7.07
N THR A 110 0.94 -3.52 -6.61
CA THR A 110 0.58 -4.92 -6.36
C THR A 110 -0.55 -5.02 -5.35
N TRP A 111 -0.54 -4.27 -4.25
CA TRP A 111 -1.64 -4.28 -3.28
C TRP A 111 -2.97 -3.87 -3.92
N ALA A 112 -2.99 -2.79 -4.70
CA ALA A 112 -4.19 -2.30 -5.38
C ALA A 112 -4.74 -3.32 -6.39
N THR A 113 -3.86 -3.86 -7.25
CA THR A 113 -4.23 -4.86 -8.26
C THR A 113 -4.74 -6.15 -7.61
N MET A 114 -4.10 -6.63 -6.54
CA MET A 114 -4.57 -7.82 -5.81
C MET A 114 -5.92 -7.57 -5.15
N ALA A 115 -6.11 -6.42 -4.51
CA ALA A 115 -7.40 -6.05 -3.91
C ALA A 115 -8.52 -6.05 -4.96
N TYR A 116 -8.25 -5.54 -6.15
CA TYR A 116 -9.20 -5.57 -7.26
C TYR A 116 -9.50 -6.98 -7.77
N TYR A 117 -8.48 -7.84 -7.88
CA TYR A 117 -8.69 -9.25 -8.26
C TYR A 117 -9.45 -10.05 -7.20
N CYS A 118 -9.36 -9.63 -5.93
CA CYS A 118 -10.21 -10.09 -4.83
C CYS A 118 -11.63 -9.46 -4.85
N GLU A 119 -12.03 -8.80 -5.94
CA GLU A 119 -13.36 -8.21 -6.12
C GLU A 119 -13.71 -7.14 -5.09
N ILE A 120 -12.69 -6.50 -4.48
CA ILE A 120 -12.91 -5.36 -3.60
C ILE A 120 -13.31 -4.16 -4.46
N HIS A 121 -14.42 -3.52 -4.10
CA HIS A 121 -14.95 -2.35 -4.82
C HIS A 121 -13.87 -1.26 -4.97
N PRO A 122 -13.65 -0.69 -6.17
CA PRO A 122 -12.58 0.30 -6.40
C PRO A 122 -12.67 1.53 -5.49
N GLY A 123 -13.86 1.91 -5.04
CA GLY A 123 -14.06 2.97 -4.04
C GLY A 123 -13.40 2.64 -2.69
N ILE A 124 -13.55 1.40 -2.21
CA ILE A 124 -12.91 0.92 -0.98
C ILE A 124 -11.39 0.90 -1.14
N ILE A 125 -10.90 0.43 -2.29
CA ILE A 125 -9.46 0.44 -2.61
C ILE A 125 -8.92 1.88 -2.59
N SER A 126 -9.65 2.82 -3.21
CA SER A 126 -9.31 4.24 -3.26
C SER A 126 -9.18 4.87 -1.88
N GLU A 127 -10.16 4.64 -1.00
CA GLU A 127 -10.16 5.11 0.38
C GLU A 127 -9.05 4.47 1.22
N ALA A 128 -8.90 3.15 1.13
CA ALA A 128 -7.83 2.40 1.78
C ALA A 128 -6.45 2.93 1.41
N MET A 129 -6.29 3.36 0.16
CA MET A 129 -5.09 3.96 -0.39
C MET A 129 -5.01 5.46 -0.20
N GLY A 130 -6.01 6.16 0.35
CA GLY A 130 -6.01 7.62 0.53
C GLY A 130 -5.88 8.42 -0.77
N HIS A 131 -6.39 7.90 -1.89
CA HIS A 131 -6.42 8.60 -3.18
C HIS A 131 -7.53 9.64 -3.24
N SER A 132 -7.26 10.83 -3.79
CA SER A 132 -8.22 11.94 -3.87
C SER A 132 -9.50 11.59 -4.62
N SER A 133 -9.43 10.71 -5.63
CA SER A 133 -10.56 10.20 -6.41
C SER A 133 -10.37 8.74 -6.79
N ILE A 134 -11.49 8.07 -7.11
CA ILE A 134 -11.53 6.69 -7.58
C ILE A 134 -10.78 6.50 -8.91
N ASN A 135 -10.79 7.50 -9.79
CA ASN A 135 -10.11 7.46 -11.10
C ASN A 135 -8.60 7.20 -10.97
N VAL A 136 -7.96 7.67 -9.89
CA VAL A 136 -6.54 7.36 -9.62
C VAL A 136 -6.36 5.86 -9.41
N THR A 137 -7.32 5.22 -8.75
CA THR A 137 -7.33 3.78 -8.49
C THR A 137 -7.61 2.97 -9.75
N GLU A 138 -8.47 3.47 -10.63
CA GLU A 138 -8.78 2.86 -11.94
C GLU A 138 -7.55 2.67 -12.82
N THR A 139 -6.55 3.56 -12.72
CA THR A 139 -5.27 3.40 -13.44
C THR A 139 -4.49 2.13 -13.08
N TYR A 140 -4.82 1.45 -11.98
CA TYR A 140 -4.17 0.21 -11.53
C TYR A 140 -4.96 -1.06 -11.88
N LEU A 141 -6.16 -0.92 -12.43
CA LEU A 141 -7.08 -2.01 -12.64
C LEU A 141 -6.85 -2.59 -14.03
N LYS A 142 -6.31 -3.81 -14.09
CA LYS A 142 -6.28 -4.57 -15.33
C LYS A 142 -7.68 -5.09 -15.65
N PRO A 143 -8.06 -5.23 -16.93
CA PRO A 143 -9.31 -5.87 -17.30
C PRO A 143 -9.43 -7.26 -16.67
N PHE A 144 -10.65 -7.66 -16.30
CA PHE A 144 -10.93 -9.05 -15.97
C PHE A 144 -10.78 -9.91 -17.23
N ASN A 145 -10.46 -11.20 -17.06
CA ASN A 145 -10.46 -12.15 -18.16
C ASN A 145 -11.89 -12.63 -18.46
N ASP A 146 -12.09 -13.18 -19.67
CA ASP A 146 -13.42 -13.61 -20.15
C ASP A 146 -14.08 -14.60 -19.18
N LYS A 147 -13.30 -15.55 -18.64
CA LYS A 147 -13.78 -16.51 -17.65
C LYS A 147 -14.45 -15.84 -16.45
N LYS A 148 -13.85 -14.78 -15.90
CA LYS A 148 -14.43 -14.01 -14.78
C LYS A 148 -15.69 -13.26 -15.19
N ILE A 149 -15.77 -12.79 -16.43
CA ILE A 149 -16.96 -12.13 -16.96
C ILE A 149 -18.10 -13.14 -17.10
N ASP A 150 -17.80 -14.34 -17.59
CA ASP A 150 -18.78 -15.43 -17.69
C ASP A 150 -19.32 -15.85 -16.31
N GLU A 151 -18.44 -16.03 -15.32
CA GLU A 151 -18.83 -16.31 -13.93
C GLU A 151 -19.73 -15.20 -13.34
N ALA A 152 -19.48 -13.93 -13.67
CA ALA A 152 -20.33 -12.82 -13.24
C ALA A 152 -21.70 -12.86 -13.92
N ASN A 153 -21.74 -13.17 -15.22
CA ASN A 153 -23.00 -13.32 -15.97
C ASN A 153 -23.86 -14.46 -15.41
N GLU A 154 -23.24 -15.62 -15.11
CA GLU A 154 -23.93 -16.75 -14.50
C GLU A 154 -24.52 -16.40 -13.13
N LYS A 155 -23.81 -15.64 -12.29
CA LYS A 155 -24.32 -15.15 -11.00
C LYS A 155 -25.56 -14.28 -11.18
N VAL A 156 -25.55 -13.34 -12.13
CA VAL A 156 -26.70 -12.46 -12.42
C VAL A 156 -27.90 -13.27 -12.91
N ILE A 157 -27.70 -14.15 -13.88
CA ILE A 157 -28.76 -15.02 -14.42
C ILE A 157 -29.33 -15.90 -13.30
N SER A 158 -28.48 -16.49 -12.48
CA SER A 158 -28.89 -17.36 -11.37
C SER A 158 -29.68 -16.59 -10.32
N PHE A 159 -29.28 -15.36 -9.98
CA PHE A 159 -30.01 -14.49 -9.06
C PHE A 159 -31.43 -14.21 -9.57
N VAL A 160 -31.58 -13.86 -10.86
CA VAL A 160 -32.90 -13.60 -11.47
C VAL A 160 -33.77 -14.86 -11.48
N LYS A 161 -33.18 -16.03 -11.80
CA LYS A 161 -33.90 -17.31 -11.79
C LYS A 161 -34.33 -17.75 -10.39
N SER A 162 -33.50 -17.49 -9.39
CA SER A 162 -33.73 -17.92 -8.00
C SER A 162 -34.67 -17.00 -7.24
N ASN A 163 -34.58 -15.69 -7.49
CA ASN A 163 -35.46 -14.67 -6.93
C ASN A 163 -36.57 -14.31 -7.91
N GLY A 164 -37.16 -15.35 -8.52
CA GLY A 164 -38.13 -15.27 -9.60
C GLY A 164 -38.95 -13.99 -9.47
N ILE A 165 -38.82 -13.14 -10.50
CA ILE A 165 -39.61 -11.93 -10.66
C ILE A 165 -41.06 -12.33 -10.42
N SER A 166 -41.54 -12.04 -9.21
CA SER A 166 -42.96 -11.94 -8.90
C SER A 166 -43.35 -10.58 -9.47
N ALA A 167 -43.46 -10.52 -10.79
CA ALA A 167 -44.19 -9.46 -11.48
C ALA A 167 -45.60 -9.97 -11.77
#